data_AF-A0A558J1T3-F1
#
_entry.id   AF-A0A558J1T3-F1
#
_cell.length_a   1.000
_cell.length_b   1.000
_cell.length_c   1.000
_cell.angle_alpha   90.00
_cell.angle_beta   90.00
_cell.angle_gamma   90.00
#
_symmetry.space_group_name_H-M   'P 1'
#
loop_
_entity.id
_entity.type
_entity.pdbx_description
1 polymer ?
#
loop_
_entity_poly.entity_id
_entity_poly.type
_entity_poly.pdbx_seq_one_letter_code
_entity_poly.pdbx_strand_id
1 'polypeptide(L)'
;MPLPSRSLVSPARMLLAALSLVMVSGCASYPSGSSQQEAQYVLNNDPATLLQDESLNDFLTKAPAGAIMNVTSSPWGDNVEVVADAAYLAASGRECRKLRVVEAGTNAAGAALVCKTPNGWVNQRVVAQTTQGRN
;
A
#
# COMPACT_ATOMS: atom_id res chain seq x y z
N MET A 1 -51.29 -49.84 25.74
CA MET A 1 -50.28 -48.80 26.03
C MET A 1 -49.01 -49.16 25.24
N PRO A 2 -48.64 -48.42 24.18
CA PRO A 2 -47.40 -48.67 23.44
C PRO A 2 -46.22 -47.92 24.08
N LEU A 3 -45.05 -48.56 24.10
CA LEU A 3 -43.77 -47.95 24.50
C LEU A 3 -43.19 -47.12 23.35
N PRO A 4 -42.48 -46.00 23.61
CA PRO A 4 -41.84 -45.21 22.58
C PRO A 4 -40.53 -45.85 22.12
N SER A 5 -40.41 -46.04 20.80
CA SER A 5 -39.19 -46.44 20.10
C SER A 5 -38.22 -45.26 20.07
N ARG A 6 -37.10 -45.35 20.80
CA ARG A 6 -35.99 -44.40 20.68
C ARG A 6 -35.16 -44.76 19.45
N SER A 7 -35.26 -43.92 18.42
CA SER A 7 -34.35 -43.95 17.27
C SER A 7 -32.92 -43.64 17.74
N LEU A 8 -32.06 -44.65 17.72
CA LEU A 8 -30.62 -44.48 17.89
C LEU A 8 -30.07 -43.83 16.63
N VAL A 9 -29.95 -42.50 16.66
CA VAL A 9 -29.16 -41.77 15.66
C VAL A 9 -27.71 -42.18 15.86
N SER A 10 -27.19 -42.93 14.88
CA SER A 10 -25.83 -43.47 14.93
C SER A 10 -24.78 -42.34 15.04
N PRO A 11 -23.86 -42.40 16.01
CA PRO A 11 -22.86 -41.35 16.26
C PRO A 11 -21.89 -41.17 15.08
N ALA A 12 -21.83 -42.15 14.17
CA ALA A 12 -21.03 -42.11 12.96
C ALA A 12 -21.49 -41.05 11.95
N ARG A 13 -22.79 -40.72 11.90
CA ARG A 13 -23.31 -39.68 10.98
C ARG A 13 -23.03 -38.26 11.49
N MET A 14 -22.81 -38.08 12.79
CA MET A 14 -22.51 -36.77 13.38
C MET A 14 -21.03 -36.37 13.14
N LEU A 15 -20.12 -37.34 13.10
CA LEU A 15 -18.69 -37.11 12.83
C LEU A 15 -18.40 -36.63 11.41
N LEU A 16 -19.17 -37.08 10.41
CA LEU A 16 -19.01 -36.69 9.01
C LEU A 16 -19.43 -35.22 8.76
N ALA A 17 -20.37 -34.69 9.53
CA ALA A 17 -20.79 -33.28 9.43
C ALA A 17 -19.79 -32.32 10.09
N ALA A 18 -19.01 -32.79 11.07
CA ALA A 18 -17.98 -31.97 11.72
C ALA A 18 -16.70 -31.83 10.88
N LEU A 19 -16.36 -32.83 10.04
CA LEU A 19 -15.16 -32.79 9.21
C LEU A 19 -15.24 -31.79 8.04
N SER A 20 -16.44 -31.42 7.58
CA SER A 20 -16.61 -30.51 6.43
C SER A 20 -16.39 -29.03 6.76
N LEU A 21 -16.36 -28.64 8.05
CA LEU A 21 -16.10 -27.25 8.44
C LEU A 21 -14.60 -26.88 8.47
N VAL A 22 -13.68 -27.84 8.37
CA VAL A 22 -12.23 -27.58 8.48
C VAL A 22 -11.59 -27.17 7.14
N MET A 23 -12.31 -27.31 6.01
CA MET A 23 -11.79 -26.93 4.69
C MET A 23 -12.12 -25.48 4.26
N VAL A 24 -12.21 -24.54 5.20
CA VAL A 24 -12.22 -23.10 4.89
C VAL A 24 -11.07 -22.41 5.62
N SER A 25 -9.84 -22.78 5.27
CA SER A 25 -8.65 -22.00 5.61
C SER A 25 -7.80 -21.84 4.34
N GLY A 26 -8.35 -21.16 3.35
CA GLY A 26 -7.57 -20.61 2.25
C GLY A 26 -6.79 -19.41 2.77
N CYS A 27 -5.47 -19.52 2.84
CA CYS A 27 -4.57 -18.43 3.21
C CYS A 27 -4.61 -17.33 2.15
N ALA A 28 -5.52 -16.37 2.30
CA ALA A 28 -5.29 -15.02 1.81
C ALA A 28 -4.48 -14.27 2.89
N SER A 29 -3.21 -14.63 3.03
CA SER A 29 -2.27 -13.90 3.89
C SER A 29 -1.93 -12.57 3.23
N TYR A 30 -2.81 -11.58 3.38
CA TYR A 30 -2.44 -10.19 3.22
C TYR A 30 -1.72 -9.75 4.49
N PRO A 31 -0.51 -9.16 4.41
CA PRO A 31 0.09 -8.53 5.57
C PRO A 31 -0.77 -7.32 5.95
N SER A 32 -1.72 -7.51 6.85
CA SER A 32 -2.38 -6.44 7.58
C SER A 32 -1.40 -5.91 8.63
N GLY A 33 -0.36 -5.23 8.14
CA GLY A 33 0.42 -4.33 8.96
C GLY A 33 -0.49 -3.20 9.42
N SER A 34 -0.83 -3.21 10.70
CA SER A 34 -1.52 -2.11 11.38
C SER A 34 -0.58 -0.91 11.53
N SER A 35 -0.25 -0.27 10.42
CA SER A 35 0.00 1.16 10.36
C SER A 35 -1.21 1.76 9.67
N GLN A 36 -1.76 2.84 10.24
CA GLN A 36 -2.83 3.62 9.64
C GLN A 36 -2.35 4.22 8.31
N GLN A 37 -2.29 3.41 7.25
CA GLN A 37 -2.05 3.88 5.90
C GLN A 37 -3.38 4.41 5.38
N GLU A 38 -3.55 5.72 5.56
CA GLU A 38 -4.53 6.54 4.85
C GLU A 38 -4.63 6.05 3.40
N ALA A 39 -5.82 5.60 2.99
CA ALA A 39 -6.06 5.13 1.63
C ALA A 39 -5.85 6.31 0.66
N GLN A 40 -4.73 6.32 -0.07
CA GLN A 40 -4.44 7.35 -1.06
C GLN A 40 -4.92 6.85 -2.43
N TYR A 41 -5.94 7.52 -2.97
CA TYR A 41 -6.50 7.21 -4.28
C TYR A 41 -5.69 7.89 -5.38
N VAL A 42 -5.20 7.11 -6.35
CA VAL A 42 -4.50 7.62 -7.56
C VAL A 42 -5.44 7.42 -8.74
N LEU A 43 -5.87 8.50 -9.39
CA LEU A 43 -6.65 8.40 -10.63
C LEU A 43 -5.73 7.96 -11.78
N ASN A 44 -6.17 6.97 -12.56
CA ASN A 44 -5.40 6.47 -13.72
C ASN A 44 -5.18 7.51 -14.83
N ASN A 45 -5.90 8.65 -14.82
CA ASN A 45 -5.80 9.72 -15.81
C ASN A 45 -5.22 11.04 -15.22
N ASP A 46 -4.57 10.99 -14.06
CA ASP A 46 -3.92 12.18 -13.49
C ASP A 46 -2.72 12.61 -14.36
N PRO A 47 -2.48 13.92 -14.59
CA PRO A 47 -1.30 14.40 -15.31
C PRO A 47 -0.02 14.10 -14.52
N ALA A 48 0.44 12.86 -14.64
CA ALA A 48 1.65 12.39 -14.01
C ALA A 48 2.88 12.87 -14.80
N THR A 49 3.82 13.50 -14.10
CA THR A 49 5.06 13.97 -14.74
C THR A 49 6.15 12.92 -14.55
N LEU A 50 6.79 12.50 -15.65
CA LEU A 50 7.90 11.56 -15.60
C LEU A 50 9.10 12.17 -14.88
N LEU A 51 9.71 11.42 -13.96
CA LEU A 51 10.97 11.79 -13.35
C LEU A 51 12.08 11.51 -14.36
N GLN A 52 12.76 12.57 -14.81
CA GLN A 52 13.78 12.48 -15.86
C GLN A 52 15.15 12.05 -15.32
N ASP A 53 15.41 12.22 -14.02
CA ASP A 53 16.69 11.86 -13.41
C ASP A 53 16.79 10.33 -13.24
N GLU A 54 17.75 9.71 -13.94
CA GLU A 54 17.96 8.27 -13.89
C GLU A 54 18.44 7.78 -12.51
N SER A 55 19.24 8.57 -11.81
CA SER A 55 19.75 8.22 -10.47
C SER A 55 18.61 8.20 -9.46
N LEU A 56 17.68 9.16 -9.56
CA LEU A 56 16.46 9.19 -8.76
C LEU A 56 15.56 7.99 -9.08
N ASN A 57 15.41 7.62 -10.35
CA ASN A 57 14.64 6.43 -10.74
C ASN A 57 15.25 5.13 -10.17
N ASP A 58 16.57 4.99 -10.23
CA ASP A 58 17.27 3.82 -9.69
C ASP A 58 17.17 3.76 -8.16
N PHE A 59 17.36 4.92 -7.51
CA PHE A 59 17.17 5.09 -6.07
C PHE A 59 15.76 4.65 -5.67
N LEU A 60 14.70 5.18 -6.29
CA LEU A 60 13.31 4.83 -5.95
C LEU A 60 13.02 3.34 -6.14
N THR A 61 13.71 2.67 -7.07
CA THR A 61 13.56 1.24 -7.35
C THR A 61 14.24 0.36 -6.30
N LYS A 62 15.41 0.76 -5.78
CA LYS A 62 16.24 -0.09 -4.92
C LYS A 62 16.24 0.32 -3.45
N ALA A 63 15.85 1.56 -3.16
CA ALA A 63 15.95 2.15 -1.84
C ALA A 63 15.12 1.36 -0.80
N PRO A 64 15.68 1.00 0.36
CA PRO A 64 14.88 0.58 1.50
C PRO A 64 14.00 1.74 2.01
N ALA A 65 13.03 1.43 2.87
CA ALA A 65 12.24 2.46 3.53
C ALA A 65 13.12 3.35 4.43
N GLY A 66 12.89 4.66 4.38
CA GLY A 66 13.67 5.67 5.10
C GLY A 66 15.01 6.03 4.44
N ALA A 67 15.33 5.47 3.28
CA ALA A 67 16.53 5.87 2.54
C ALA A 67 16.46 7.33 2.11
N ILE A 68 17.62 7.97 2.00
CA ILE A 68 17.75 9.40 1.73
C ILE A 68 18.61 9.61 0.48
N MET A 69 18.20 10.52 -0.40
CA MET A 69 18.97 10.96 -1.56
C MET A 69 18.86 12.48 -1.72
N ASN A 70 20.00 13.14 -1.95
CA ASN A 70 20.01 14.53 -2.37
C ASN A 70 19.83 14.61 -3.89
N VAL A 71 18.91 15.44 -4.35
CA VAL A 71 18.56 15.60 -5.75
C VAL A 71 18.73 17.06 -6.15
N THR A 72 19.62 17.32 -7.11
CA THR A 72 19.97 18.68 -7.52
C THR A 72 18.84 19.38 -8.25
N SER A 73 18.08 18.67 -9.09
CA SER A 73 16.91 19.22 -9.77
C SER A 73 15.78 18.20 -9.80
N SER A 74 14.60 18.62 -9.35
CA SER A 74 13.43 17.75 -9.22
C SER A 74 12.14 18.52 -9.50
N PRO A 75 11.02 17.82 -9.75
CA PRO A 75 9.71 18.48 -9.86
C PRO A 75 9.24 19.19 -8.58
N TRP A 76 9.92 18.97 -7.45
CA TRP A 76 9.58 19.54 -6.15
C TRP A 76 10.50 20.70 -5.75
N GLY A 77 11.43 21.10 -6.63
CA GLY A 77 12.43 22.12 -6.37
C GLY A 77 13.84 21.63 -6.65
N ASP A 78 14.78 22.58 -6.66
CA ASP A 78 16.20 22.30 -6.78
C ASP A 78 16.83 22.04 -5.41
N ASN A 79 17.88 21.21 -5.38
CA ASN A 79 18.64 20.86 -4.18
C ASN A 79 17.75 20.39 -3.02
N VAL A 80 16.95 19.37 -3.28
CA VAL A 80 16.06 18.77 -2.27
C VAL A 80 16.66 17.50 -1.69
N GLU A 81 16.41 17.26 -0.41
CA GLU A 81 16.61 15.97 0.22
C GLU A 81 15.32 15.15 0.11
N VAL A 82 15.40 14.02 -0.58
CA VAL A 82 14.29 13.08 -0.75
C VAL A 82 14.46 11.93 0.22
N VAL A 83 13.46 11.72 1.08
CA VAL A 83 13.35 10.56 1.96
C VAL A 83 12.25 9.65 1.43
N ALA A 84 12.61 8.41 1.07
CA ALA A 84 11.70 7.46 0.46
C ALA A 84 11.05 6.52 1.49
N ASP A 85 9.72 6.55 1.61
CA ASP A 85 8.98 5.57 2.40
C ASP A 85 8.98 4.19 1.74
N ALA A 86 8.46 3.17 2.42
CA ALA A 86 8.30 1.83 1.84
C ALA A 86 7.48 1.86 0.53
N ALA A 87 7.84 1.00 -0.41
CA ALA A 87 7.01 0.73 -1.58
C ALA A 87 5.73 0.00 -1.20
N TYR A 88 4.63 0.39 -1.84
CA TYR A 88 3.33 -0.22 -1.65
C TYR A 88 2.59 -0.37 -2.98
N LEU A 89 1.70 -1.35 -3.07
CA LEU A 89 0.84 -1.52 -4.24
C LEU A 89 -0.42 -0.65 -4.06
N ALA A 90 -0.60 0.34 -4.94
CA ALA A 90 -1.79 1.18 -4.92
C ALA A 90 -3.01 0.46 -5.52
N ALA A 91 -4.21 1.00 -5.30
CA ALA A 91 -5.45 0.48 -5.87
C ALA A 91 -5.45 0.45 -7.41
N SER A 92 -4.62 1.27 -8.06
CA SER A 92 -4.38 1.23 -9.51
C SER A 92 -3.57 0.01 -9.97
N GLY A 93 -3.08 -0.83 -9.05
CA GLY A 93 -2.17 -1.93 -9.32
C GLY A 93 -0.72 -1.50 -9.57
N ARG A 94 -0.42 -0.21 -9.40
CA ARG A 94 0.92 0.34 -9.58
C ARG A 94 1.68 0.33 -8.27
N GLU A 95 2.97 0.02 -8.33
CA GLU A 95 3.88 0.23 -7.21
C GLU A 95 4.07 1.73 -6.99
N CYS A 96 3.81 2.21 -5.78
CA CYS A 96 3.92 3.61 -5.41
C CYS A 96 4.76 3.79 -4.14
N ARG A 97 5.32 4.98 -3.96
CA ARG A 97 6.07 5.38 -2.77
C ARG A 97 5.70 6.80 -2.38
N LYS A 98 5.45 7.00 -1.09
CA LYS A 98 5.40 8.34 -0.51
C LYS A 98 6.84 8.84 -0.32
N LEU A 99 7.03 10.12 -0.56
CA LEU A 99 8.28 10.82 -0.36
C LEU A 99 8.05 11.96 0.62
N ARG A 100 9.01 12.15 1.52
CA ARG A 100 9.18 13.41 2.22
C ARG A 100 10.30 14.16 1.52
N VAL A 101 9.98 15.34 1.01
CA VAL A 101 10.90 16.20 0.28
C VAL A 101 11.23 17.39 1.16
N VAL A 102 12.50 17.58 1.48
CA VAL A 102 12.97 18.69 2.31
C VAL A 102 13.79 19.63 1.44
N GLU A 103 13.39 20.91 1.38
CA GLU A 103 14.12 21.92 0.63
C GLU A 103 15.38 22.37 1.40
N ALA A 104 16.52 22.43 0.70
CA ALA A 104 17.75 22.91 1.31
C ALA A 104 17.64 24.39 1.73
N GLY A 105 18.03 24.68 2.97
CA GLY A 105 18.12 26.04 3.50
C GLY A 105 16.85 26.57 4.17
N THR A 106 15.66 26.10 3.80
CA THR A 106 14.39 26.52 4.44
C THR A 106 13.89 25.53 5.47
N ASN A 107 14.37 24.27 5.45
CA ASN A 107 13.83 23.12 6.20
C ASN A 107 12.33 22.89 5.95
N ALA A 108 11.78 23.47 4.88
CA ALA A 108 10.40 23.24 4.49
C ALA A 108 10.27 21.79 3.99
N ALA A 109 9.34 21.04 4.57
CA ALA A 109 9.09 19.65 4.20
C ALA A 109 7.73 19.52 3.51
N GLY A 110 7.75 18.99 2.29
CA GLY A 110 6.57 18.63 1.52
C GLY A 110 6.39 17.10 1.44
N ALA A 111 5.15 16.67 1.28
CA ALA A 111 4.84 15.30 0.91
C ALA A 111 4.67 15.19 -0.61
N ALA A 112 5.25 14.15 -1.21
CA ALA A 112 5.06 13.82 -2.61
C ALA A 112 4.70 12.34 -2.76
N LEU A 113 4.06 12.01 -3.88
CA LEU A 113 3.71 10.64 -4.23
C LEU A 113 4.32 10.33 -5.59
N VAL A 114 5.04 9.21 -5.66
CA VAL A 114 5.56 8.70 -6.92
C VAL A 114 5.03 7.31 -7.17
N CYS A 115 4.75 6.99 -8.43
CA CYS A 115 4.29 5.67 -8.82
C CYS A 115 5.06 5.18 -10.03
N LYS A 116 5.36 3.88 -10.07
CA LYS A 116 6.09 3.22 -11.15
C LYS A 116 5.20 3.07 -12.39
N THR A 117 5.80 3.23 -13.56
CA THR A 117 5.24 2.96 -14.88
C THR A 117 6.24 2.12 -15.68
N PRO A 118 5.85 1.57 -16.84
CA PRO A 118 6.81 0.92 -17.74
C PRO A 118 7.98 1.83 -18.16
N ASN A 119 7.77 3.15 -18.17
CA ASN A 119 8.76 4.13 -18.61
C ASN A 119 9.57 4.75 -17.45
N GLY A 120 9.37 4.28 -16.21
CA GLY A 120 10.01 4.83 -15.01
C GLY A 120 9.01 5.35 -13.98
N TRP A 121 9.53 6.01 -12.95
CA TRP A 121 8.74 6.62 -11.89
C TRP A 121 8.16 7.96 -12.33
N VAL A 122 6.90 8.21 -12.00
CA VAL A 122 6.21 9.46 -12.27
C VAL A 122 5.79 10.13 -10.96
N ASN A 123 5.91 11.45 -10.89
CA ASN A 123 5.33 12.26 -9.82
C ASN A 123 3.81 12.34 -10.02
N GLN A 124 3.06 11.95 -8.99
CA GLN A 124 1.61 11.89 -8.96
C GLN A 124 1.06 13.00 -8.08
N ARG A 125 0.01 13.66 -8.55
CA ARG A 125 -0.72 14.59 -7.69
C ARG A 125 -1.56 13.80 -6.69
N VAL A 126 -1.47 14.16 -5.42
CA VAL A 126 -2.35 13.61 -4.39
C VAL A 126 -3.68 14.37 -4.46
N VAL A 127 -4.78 13.69 -4.81
CA VAL A 127 -6.08 14.36 -5.06
C VAL A 127 -6.92 14.50 -3.79
N ALA A 128 -6.61 13.77 -2.72
CA ALA A 128 -7.24 13.96 -1.41
C ALA A 128 -6.37 13.38 -0.29
N GLN A 129 -5.85 14.24 0.59
CA GLN A 129 -5.73 13.85 1.99
C GLN A 129 -7.11 14.10 2.59
N THR A 130 -7.85 13.06 2.93
CA THR A 130 -9.01 13.25 3.78
C THR A 130 -8.46 13.72 5.12
N THR A 131 -8.51 15.02 5.38
CA THR A 131 -8.37 15.57 6.74
C THR A 131 -9.44 14.89 7.58
N GLN A 132 -9.09 13.76 8.21
CA GLN A 132 -9.96 13.04 9.10
C GLN A 132 -10.25 14.00 10.26
N GLY A 133 -11.52 14.37 10.37
CA GLY A 133 -12.02 15.41 11.26
C GLY A 133 -11.45 15.30 12.68
N ARG A 134 -10.96 16.43 13.17
CA ARG A 134 -10.71 16.69 14.58
C ARG A 134 -12.07 16.81 15.25
N ASN A 135 -12.46 15.81 16.03
CA ASN A 135 -13.52 15.96 17.04
C ASN A 135 -12.92 16.53 18.32
#